data_AF-A0AAW6JT43-F1
#
_entry.id   AF-A0AAW6JT43-F1
#
_cell.length_a   1.000
_cell.length_b   1.000
_cell.length_c   1.000
_cell.angle_alpha   90.00
_cell.angle_beta   90.00
_cell.angle_gamma   90.00
#
_symmetry.space_group_name_H-M   'P 1'
#
loop_
_entity.id
_entity.type
_entity.pdbx_description
1 polymer ?
#
loop_
_entity_poly.entity_id
_entity_poly.type
_entity_poly.pdbx_seq_one_letter_code
_entity_poly.pdbx_strand_id
1 'polypeptide(L)'
;MTRFIHDQFSKQYLTELFTPYGQVEISKDITSEVRQIDVLFTPTSPENIEQLGLLGIMGTYAASVIFEPFRNAVSKSEIRSCMGKLFDIHAEQERQRKRTDTRINETELPHLWIFTPTASEDILAGCNATVDIETWGQGVYLLGKVLKTGIVVIHQLPTTPETLFLRVLGRGKVQRQAVEQLEALANNNPFLENVIKLVHDLIAMLSARQQKEKDIDQDDQEFIMKLSEMYQQLLEELKEEQRQQGRQEGREEGRQEGRQEGRQEGRQEGRQEGQQEGREEGELRERRAMVESILQVRFGEIDPQLATIIDQVITISREEFTPLLLNLSRADLLKRFAK
;
A
#
# COMPACT_ATOMS: atom_id res chain seq x y z
N MET A 1 -5.04 -28.09 2.62
CA MET A 1 -4.24 -26.85 2.49
C MET A 1 -4.69 -25.95 1.33
N THR A 2 -4.99 -26.44 0.11
CA THR A 2 -5.60 -25.59 -0.95
C THR A 2 -6.99 -25.09 -0.53
N ARG A 3 -7.76 -25.95 0.14
CA ARG A 3 -9.04 -25.56 0.80
C ARG A 3 -8.88 -24.34 1.72
N PHE A 4 -7.76 -24.21 2.43
CA PHE A 4 -7.53 -23.08 3.34
C PHE A 4 -7.23 -21.78 2.58
N ILE A 5 -6.47 -21.84 1.48
CA ILE A 5 -6.20 -20.67 0.63
C ILE A 5 -7.50 -20.15 0.02
N HIS A 6 -8.32 -21.03 -0.54
CA HIS A 6 -9.62 -20.66 -1.12
C HIS A 6 -10.62 -20.17 -0.06
N ASP A 7 -10.61 -20.76 1.13
CA ASP A 7 -11.41 -20.30 2.27
C ASP A 7 -11.03 -18.88 2.69
N GLN A 8 -9.73 -18.62 2.88
CA GLN A 8 -9.22 -17.29 3.22
C GLN A 8 -9.53 -16.26 2.13
N PHE A 9 -9.30 -16.62 0.85
CA PHE A 9 -9.65 -15.77 -0.29
C PHE A 9 -11.14 -15.42 -0.29
N SER A 10 -12.03 -16.40 -0.12
CA SER A 10 -13.48 -16.17 -0.19
C SER A 10 -13.95 -15.23 0.92
N LYS A 11 -13.39 -15.36 2.13
CA LYS A 11 -13.67 -14.46 3.27
C LYS A 11 -13.22 -13.04 2.95
N GLN A 12 -11.96 -12.85 2.57
CA GLN A 12 -11.41 -11.53 2.25
C GLN A 12 -12.14 -10.87 1.08
N TYR A 13 -12.44 -11.64 0.03
CA TYR A 13 -13.15 -11.18 -1.15
C TYR A 13 -14.55 -10.66 -0.81
N LEU A 14 -15.33 -11.42 -0.03
CA LEU A 14 -16.65 -10.98 0.42
C LEU A 14 -16.55 -9.77 1.36
N THR A 15 -15.54 -9.72 2.25
CA THR A 15 -15.31 -8.56 3.09
C THR A 15 -15.04 -7.30 2.30
N GLU A 16 -14.15 -7.36 1.31
CA GLU A 16 -13.82 -6.20 0.48
C GLU A 16 -15.05 -5.71 -0.30
N LEU A 17 -15.83 -6.63 -0.87
CA LEU A 17 -17.05 -6.28 -1.59
C LEU A 17 -18.12 -5.64 -0.69
N PHE A 18 -18.29 -6.10 0.54
CA PHE A 18 -19.39 -5.66 1.40
C PHE A 18 -19.05 -4.52 2.36
N THR A 19 -17.76 -4.27 2.65
CA THR A 19 -17.31 -3.21 3.57
C THR A 19 -17.88 -1.83 3.25
N PRO A 20 -18.00 -1.41 1.97
CA PRO A 20 -18.57 -0.11 1.64
C PRO A 20 -20.07 0.03 1.95
N TYR A 21 -20.81 -1.07 2.15
CA TYR A 21 -22.27 -1.07 2.28
C TYR A 21 -22.76 -1.40 3.69
N GLY A 22 -21.87 -1.82 4.59
CA GLY A 22 -22.26 -2.25 5.92
C GLY A 22 -21.14 -2.83 6.76
N GLN A 23 -21.52 -3.35 7.92
CA GLN A 23 -20.59 -4.01 8.83
C GLN A 23 -20.39 -5.47 8.40
N VAL A 24 -19.12 -5.87 8.31
CA VAL A 24 -18.73 -7.25 8.00
C VAL A 24 -17.95 -7.84 9.18
N GLU A 25 -18.39 -8.97 9.69
CA GLU A 25 -17.68 -9.78 10.70
C GLU A 25 -17.20 -11.09 10.06
N ILE A 26 -15.90 -11.37 10.12
CA ILE A 26 -15.30 -12.62 9.60
C ILE A 26 -14.97 -13.58 10.74
N SER A 27 -15.10 -14.88 10.47
CA SER A 27 -14.75 -15.96 11.43
C SER A 27 -15.37 -15.73 12.81
N LYS A 28 -16.64 -15.30 12.85
CA LYS A 28 -17.34 -14.96 14.07
C LYS A 28 -17.55 -16.20 14.92
N ASP A 29 -16.98 -16.21 16.11
CA ASP A 29 -17.14 -17.30 17.08
C ASP A 29 -18.57 -17.36 17.62
N ILE A 30 -19.13 -18.56 17.66
CA ILE A 30 -20.41 -18.86 18.30
C ILE A 30 -20.15 -19.72 19.55
N THR A 31 -20.94 -19.54 20.61
CA THR A 31 -20.74 -20.13 21.95
C THR A 31 -20.44 -21.64 22.01
N SER A 32 -19.74 -22.03 23.10
CA SER A 32 -19.47 -23.37 23.68
C SER A 32 -18.65 -24.39 22.88
N GLU A 33 -18.77 -24.42 21.56
CA GLU A 33 -17.89 -25.20 20.67
C GLU A 33 -17.24 -24.22 19.69
N VAL A 34 -15.95 -24.37 19.37
CA VAL A 34 -15.23 -23.48 18.44
C VAL A 34 -15.81 -23.61 17.03
N ARG A 35 -16.97 -23.00 16.79
CA ARG A 35 -17.69 -22.96 15.52
C ARG A 35 -17.68 -21.52 15.05
N GLN A 36 -17.18 -21.30 13.85
CA GLN A 36 -17.03 -19.97 13.25
C GLN A 36 -17.94 -19.83 12.05
N ILE A 37 -18.55 -18.66 11.92
CA ILE A 37 -19.21 -18.24 10.68
C ILE A 37 -18.20 -17.55 9.79
N ASP A 38 -18.22 -17.91 8.52
CA ASP A 38 -17.22 -17.40 7.59
C ASP A 38 -17.35 -15.89 7.39
N VAL A 39 -18.56 -15.41 7.04
CA VAL A 39 -18.86 -13.98 6.89
C VAL A 39 -20.29 -13.69 7.39
N LEU A 40 -20.42 -12.76 8.33
CA LEU A 40 -21.70 -12.14 8.72
C LEU A 40 -21.71 -10.69 8.25
N PHE A 41 -22.70 -10.32 7.46
CA PHE A 41 -22.89 -8.97 6.93
C PHE A 41 -24.16 -8.33 7.48
N THR A 42 -24.05 -7.08 7.92
CA THR A 42 -25.18 -6.25 8.36
C THR A 42 -25.18 -4.95 7.55
N PRO A 43 -26.13 -4.75 6.63
CA PRO A 43 -26.18 -3.54 5.81
C PRO A 43 -26.45 -2.29 6.67
N THR A 44 -25.70 -1.23 6.45
CA THR A 44 -25.91 0.09 7.10
C THR A 44 -26.20 1.20 6.10
N SER A 45 -25.70 1.07 4.86
CA SER A 45 -25.88 2.05 3.80
C SER A 45 -25.95 1.31 2.46
N PRO A 46 -27.12 0.81 2.04
CA PRO A 46 -27.25 -0.03 0.85
C PRO A 46 -27.20 0.75 -0.47
N GLU A 47 -26.74 2.01 -0.47
CA GLU A 47 -26.65 2.81 -1.70
C GLU A 47 -25.65 2.16 -2.67
N ASN A 48 -26.06 2.01 -3.93
CA ASN A 48 -25.27 1.41 -5.01
C ASN A 48 -24.90 -0.06 -4.80
N ILE A 49 -25.43 -0.76 -3.79
CA ILE A 49 -25.13 -2.19 -3.58
C ILE A 49 -25.60 -3.06 -4.76
N GLU A 50 -26.56 -2.57 -5.55
CA GLU A 50 -27.00 -3.18 -6.79
C GLU A 50 -25.88 -3.36 -7.82
N GLN A 51 -24.77 -2.62 -7.71
CA GLN A 51 -23.61 -2.83 -8.57
C GLN A 51 -22.93 -4.18 -8.35
N LEU A 52 -23.19 -4.84 -7.20
CA LEU A 52 -22.79 -6.22 -6.93
C LEU A 52 -23.73 -7.26 -7.57
N GLY A 53 -24.76 -6.81 -8.29
CA GLY A 53 -25.76 -7.66 -8.93
C GLY A 53 -26.50 -8.53 -7.92
N LEU A 54 -26.64 -9.82 -8.25
CA LEU A 54 -27.32 -10.82 -7.44
C LEU A 54 -26.71 -10.97 -6.04
N LEU A 55 -25.40 -10.81 -5.90
CA LEU A 55 -24.73 -10.85 -4.60
C LEU A 55 -25.19 -9.69 -3.71
N GLY A 56 -25.36 -8.49 -4.27
CA GLY A 56 -25.89 -7.33 -3.55
C GLY A 56 -27.34 -7.52 -3.09
N ILE A 57 -28.18 -8.12 -3.94
CA ILE A 57 -29.56 -8.51 -3.60
C ILE A 57 -29.54 -9.49 -2.42
N MET A 58 -28.68 -10.51 -2.44
CA MET A 58 -28.51 -11.44 -1.32
C MET A 58 -28.06 -10.72 -0.05
N GLY A 59 -27.15 -9.75 -0.15
CA GLY A 59 -26.63 -8.91 0.93
C GLY A 59 -27.70 -8.11 1.68
N THR A 60 -28.78 -7.75 1.00
CA THR A 60 -29.87 -6.91 1.52
C THR A 60 -31.17 -7.67 1.77
N TYR A 61 -31.16 -8.99 1.59
CA TYR A 61 -32.36 -9.82 1.67
C TYR A 61 -32.97 -9.90 3.08
N ALA A 62 -32.17 -9.68 4.11
CA ALA A 62 -32.60 -9.65 5.51
C ALA A 62 -31.83 -8.58 6.29
N ALA A 63 -32.23 -8.31 7.54
CA ALA A 63 -31.55 -7.33 8.39
C ALA A 63 -30.07 -7.65 8.62
N SER A 64 -29.69 -8.92 8.55
CA SER A 64 -28.31 -9.38 8.44
C SER A 64 -28.27 -10.68 7.65
N VAL A 65 -27.13 -11.01 7.05
CA VAL A 65 -26.97 -12.22 6.26
C VAL A 65 -25.65 -12.91 6.54
N ILE A 66 -25.67 -14.24 6.44
CA ILE A 66 -24.51 -15.10 6.65
C ILE A 66 -24.12 -15.68 5.29
N PHE A 67 -22.84 -15.57 4.93
CA PHE A 67 -22.29 -16.23 3.75
C PHE A 67 -21.34 -17.34 4.17
N GLU A 68 -21.58 -18.54 3.63
CA GLU A 68 -20.75 -19.73 3.84
C GLU A 68 -20.30 -20.25 2.47
N PRO A 69 -19.15 -19.77 1.95
CA PRO A 69 -18.61 -20.18 0.66
C PRO A 69 -17.84 -21.50 0.76
N PHE A 70 -18.13 -22.43 -0.14
CA PHE A 70 -17.45 -23.72 -0.23
C PHE A 70 -16.62 -23.81 -1.50
N ARG A 71 -15.36 -24.25 -1.38
CA ARG A 71 -14.52 -24.58 -2.55
C ARG A 71 -14.94 -25.85 -3.29
N ASN A 72 -15.60 -26.78 -2.58
CA ASN A 72 -16.04 -28.07 -3.13
C ASN A 72 -17.57 -28.21 -3.01
N ALA A 73 -18.13 -29.22 -3.68
CA ALA A 73 -19.54 -29.55 -3.52
C ALA A 73 -19.88 -29.75 -2.04
N VAL A 74 -20.91 -29.04 -1.56
CA VAL A 74 -21.31 -29.09 -0.16
C VAL A 74 -21.94 -30.45 0.16
N SER A 75 -21.63 -31.01 1.33
CA SER A 75 -22.26 -32.25 1.80
C SER A 75 -23.52 -31.99 2.64
N LYS A 76 -24.37 -33.02 2.79
CA LYS A 76 -25.56 -32.96 3.68
C LYS A 76 -25.19 -32.64 5.14
N SER A 77 -24.00 -33.04 5.61
CA SER A 77 -23.50 -32.69 6.93
C SER A 77 -23.06 -31.23 7.02
N GLU A 78 -22.39 -30.71 5.99
CA GLU A 78 -21.99 -29.30 5.96
C GLU A 78 -23.20 -28.36 5.90
N ILE A 79 -24.22 -28.67 5.10
CA ILE A 79 -25.49 -27.89 5.09
C ILE A 79 -26.09 -27.83 6.49
N ARG A 80 -26.23 -28.99 7.16
CA ARG A 80 -26.74 -29.04 8.54
C ARG A 80 -25.87 -28.26 9.51
N SER A 81 -24.55 -28.29 9.32
CA SER A 81 -23.60 -27.51 10.12
C SER A 81 -23.83 -26.00 9.95
N CYS A 82 -23.96 -25.51 8.72
CA CYS A 82 -24.25 -24.09 8.45
C CYS A 82 -25.59 -23.67 9.05
N MET A 83 -26.64 -24.49 8.90
CA MET A 83 -27.94 -24.24 9.53
C MET A 83 -27.85 -24.25 11.06
N GLY A 84 -27.04 -25.12 11.64
CA GLY A 84 -26.76 -25.12 13.07
C GLY A 84 -26.19 -23.77 13.54
N LYS A 85 -25.17 -23.25 12.84
CA LYS A 85 -24.59 -21.92 13.11
C LYS A 85 -25.66 -20.81 13.02
N LEU A 86 -26.52 -20.86 12.01
CA LEU A 86 -27.64 -19.91 11.85
C LEU A 86 -28.58 -19.95 13.06
N PHE A 87 -29.02 -21.14 13.47
CA PHE A 87 -29.93 -21.30 14.59
C PHE A 87 -29.29 -20.91 15.93
N ASP A 88 -27.99 -21.14 16.10
CA ASP A 88 -27.26 -20.69 17.28
C ASP A 88 -27.25 -19.16 17.39
N ILE A 89 -27.08 -18.42 16.27
CA ILE A 89 -27.24 -16.97 16.23
C ILE A 89 -28.68 -16.56 16.53
N HIS A 90 -29.67 -17.19 15.91
CA HIS A 90 -31.08 -16.86 16.16
C HIS A 90 -31.39 -16.98 17.65
N ALA A 91 -30.97 -18.09 18.26
CA ALA A 91 -31.15 -18.32 19.69
C ALA A 91 -30.39 -17.28 20.54
N GLU A 92 -29.20 -16.83 20.12
CA GLU A 92 -28.48 -15.76 20.79
C GLU A 92 -29.21 -14.42 20.71
N GLN A 93 -29.66 -14.01 19.54
CA GLN A 93 -30.41 -12.77 19.33
C GLN A 93 -31.72 -12.78 20.11
N GLU A 94 -32.45 -13.89 20.12
CA GLU A 94 -33.64 -14.06 20.95
C GLU A 94 -33.33 -13.93 22.44
N ARG A 95 -32.22 -14.52 22.93
CA ARG A 95 -31.78 -14.38 24.32
C ARG A 95 -31.45 -12.93 24.66
N GLN A 96 -30.75 -12.21 23.78
CA GLN A 96 -30.41 -10.81 23.97
C GLN A 96 -31.68 -9.94 24.02
N ARG A 97 -32.63 -10.16 23.10
CA ARG A 97 -33.89 -9.40 23.03
C ARG A 97 -34.80 -9.63 24.24
N LYS A 98 -34.88 -10.88 24.73
CA LYS A 98 -35.56 -11.21 26.00
C LYS A 98 -34.97 -10.47 27.21
N ARG A 99 -33.63 -10.29 27.26
CA ARG A 99 -32.98 -9.50 28.33
C ARG A 99 -33.34 -8.02 28.28
N THR A 100 -33.64 -7.51 27.08
CA THR A 100 -34.06 -6.12 26.85
C THR A 100 -35.58 -5.92 26.81
N ASP A 101 -36.37 -6.95 27.14
CA ASP A 101 -37.85 -6.97 27.10
C ASP A 101 -38.46 -6.48 25.76
N THR A 102 -37.79 -6.81 24.65
CA THR A 102 -38.28 -6.52 23.30
C THR A 102 -38.56 -7.81 22.53
N ARG A 103 -39.60 -7.82 21.69
CA ARG A 103 -39.91 -8.94 20.79
C ARG A 103 -39.09 -8.80 19.51
N ILE A 104 -38.44 -9.90 19.09
CA ILE A 104 -37.76 -9.97 17.79
C ILE A 104 -38.78 -10.29 16.69
N ASN A 105 -38.70 -9.57 15.58
CA ASN A 105 -39.48 -9.87 14.39
C ASN A 105 -38.74 -10.86 13.48
N GLU A 106 -39.49 -11.68 12.74
CA GLU A 106 -38.91 -12.63 11.79
C GLU A 106 -38.01 -11.95 10.75
N THR A 107 -38.29 -10.70 10.39
CA THR A 107 -37.49 -9.91 9.43
C THR A 107 -36.13 -9.46 9.98
N GLU A 108 -35.97 -9.43 11.31
CA GLU A 108 -34.72 -9.03 11.98
C GLU A 108 -33.73 -10.20 12.09
N LEU A 109 -34.22 -11.44 11.97
CA LEU A 109 -33.39 -12.64 12.05
C LEU A 109 -32.56 -12.83 10.76
N PRO A 110 -31.27 -13.22 10.88
CA PRO A 110 -30.39 -13.36 9.74
C PRO A 110 -30.85 -14.42 8.75
N HIS A 111 -30.46 -14.26 7.49
CA HIS A 111 -30.61 -15.27 6.43
C HIS A 111 -29.26 -15.88 6.07
N LEU A 112 -29.22 -17.20 5.90
CA LEU A 112 -28.03 -17.95 5.51
C LEU A 112 -27.99 -18.18 4.00
N TRP A 113 -26.86 -17.87 3.38
CA TRP A 113 -26.55 -18.20 1.99
C TRP A 113 -25.34 -19.12 1.92
N ILE A 114 -25.56 -20.33 1.41
CA ILE A 114 -24.51 -21.32 1.15
C ILE A 114 -24.08 -21.19 -0.30
N PHE A 115 -22.83 -20.86 -0.58
CA PHE A 115 -22.31 -20.80 -1.93
C PHE A 115 -21.52 -22.07 -2.22
N THR A 116 -21.95 -22.84 -3.22
CA THR A 116 -21.28 -24.10 -3.59
C THR A 116 -21.03 -24.17 -5.09
N PRO A 117 -19.86 -24.64 -5.55
CA PRO A 117 -19.56 -24.73 -6.98
C PRO A 117 -20.56 -25.64 -7.70
N THR A 118 -20.90 -26.77 -7.09
CA THR A 118 -21.82 -27.77 -7.63
C THR A 118 -22.64 -28.40 -6.51
N ALA A 119 -23.86 -28.82 -6.84
CA ALA A 119 -24.72 -29.59 -5.95
C ALA A 119 -25.43 -30.67 -6.77
N SER A 120 -25.60 -31.85 -6.19
CA SER A 120 -26.36 -32.93 -6.82
C SER A 120 -27.86 -32.72 -6.62
N GLU A 121 -28.67 -33.26 -7.54
CA GLU A 121 -30.13 -33.24 -7.42
C GLU A 121 -30.61 -33.92 -6.12
N ASP A 122 -29.94 -35.00 -5.68
CA ASP A 122 -30.25 -35.68 -4.41
C ASP A 122 -30.08 -34.76 -3.19
N ILE A 123 -29.05 -33.91 -3.18
CA ILE A 123 -28.83 -32.94 -2.09
C ILE A 123 -29.92 -31.89 -2.09
N LEU A 124 -30.22 -31.31 -3.26
CA LEU A 124 -31.23 -30.25 -3.40
C LEU A 124 -32.63 -30.78 -3.06
N ALA A 125 -32.99 -31.96 -3.57
CA ALA A 125 -34.25 -32.64 -3.26
C ALA A 125 -34.33 -33.03 -1.78
N GLY A 126 -33.23 -33.50 -1.19
CA GLY A 126 -33.16 -33.84 0.23
C GLY A 126 -33.36 -32.64 1.16
N CYS A 127 -33.05 -31.43 0.71
CA CYS A 127 -33.35 -30.18 1.40
C CYS A 127 -34.75 -29.63 1.09
N ASN A 128 -35.49 -30.27 0.18
CA ASN A 128 -36.72 -29.76 -0.40
C ASN A 128 -36.57 -28.31 -0.91
N ALA A 129 -35.42 -28.05 -1.55
CA ALA A 129 -35.05 -26.71 -1.99
C ALA A 129 -35.78 -26.36 -3.30
N THR A 130 -36.44 -25.20 -3.31
CA THR A 130 -37.25 -24.74 -4.42
C THR A 130 -36.57 -23.59 -5.16
N VAL A 131 -36.70 -23.56 -6.49
CA VAL A 131 -36.22 -22.45 -7.33
C VAL A 131 -37.37 -21.49 -7.57
N ASP A 132 -37.14 -20.21 -7.31
CA ASP A 132 -37.97 -19.12 -7.79
C ASP A 132 -37.24 -18.47 -8.97
N ILE A 133 -37.56 -18.93 -10.18
CA ILE A 133 -36.90 -18.51 -11.41
C ILE A 133 -37.19 -17.04 -11.72
N GLU A 134 -38.37 -16.54 -11.35
CA GLU A 134 -38.76 -15.15 -11.64
C GLU A 134 -37.98 -14.16 -10.78
N THR A 135 -37.79 -14.48 -9.49
CA THR A 135 -37.10 -13.59 -8.55
C THR A 135 -35.59 -13.77 -8.56
N TRP A 136 -35.11 -15.02 -8.56
CA TRP A 136 -33.70 -15.33 -8.31
C TRP A 136 -32.96 -15.89 -9.53
N GLY A 137 -33.70 -16.31 -10.55
CA GLY A 137 -33.13 -16.95 -11.72
C GLY A 137 -32.60 -18.36 -11.46
N GLN A 138 -31.84 -18.88 -12.42
CA GLN A 138 -31.29 -20.23 -12.37
C GLN A 138 -30.14 -20.33 -11.36
N GLY A 139 -30.07 -21.44 -10.63
CA GLY A 139 -28.95 -21.76 -9.74
C GLY A 139 -29.10 -21.26 -8.31
N VAL A 140 -30.19 -20.57 -7.98
CA VAL A 140 -30.51 -20.15 -6.61
C VAL A 140 -31.69 -20.94 -6.09
N TYR A 141 -31.48 -21.64 -4.97
CA TYR A 141 -32.48 -22.51 -4.36
C TYR A 141 -32.78 -22.03 -2.95
N LEU A 142 -34.05 -21.89 -2.61
CA LEU A 142 -34.48 -21.52 -1.27
C LEU A 142 -35.05 -22.73 -0.54
N LEU A 143 -34.68 -22.89 0.72
CA LEU A 143 -35.34 -23.84 1.62
C LEU A 143 -36.65 -23.22 2.15
N GLY A 144 -37.45 -24.00 2.88
CA GLY A 144 -38.67 -23.51 3.50
C GLY A 144 -38.44 -22.22 4.29
N LYS A 145 -39.35 -21.24 4.17
CA LYS A 145 -39.13 -19.86 4.65
C LYS A 145 -38.68 -19.75 6.11
N VAL A 146 -39.18 -20.63 6.98
CA VAL A 146 -38.83 -20.70 8.42
C VAL A 146 -37.36 -21.07 8.64
N LEU A 147 -36.74 -21.80 7.71
CA LEU A 147 -35.35 -22.23 7.81
C LEU A 147 -34.36 -21.12 7.43
N LYS A 148 -34.83 -20.02 6.83
CA LYS A 148 -34.02 -18.85 6.46
C LYS A 148 -32.68 -19.20 5.79
N THR A 149 -32.71 -20.15 4.86
CA THR A 149 -31.53 -20.69 4.20
C THR A 149 -31.72 -20.72 2.68
N GLY A 150 -30.74 -20.23 1.93
CA GLY A 150 -30.61 -20.37 0.50
C GLY A 150 -29.32 -21.10 0.12
N ILE A 151 -29.36 -21.85 -0.97
CA ILE A 151 -28.23 -22.56 -1.56
C ILE A 151 -28.02 -22.02 -2.98
N VAL A 152 -26.83 -21.49 -3.24
CA VAL A 152 -26.42 -20.99 -4.56
C VAL A 152 -25.48 -21.99 -5.19
N VAL A 153 -25.89 -22.54 -6.32
CA VAL A 153 -25.15 -23.54 -7.10
C VAL A 153 -24.45 -22.82 -8.25
N ILE A 154 -23.19 -22.44 -8.04
CA ILE A 154 -22.49 -21.44 -8.85
C ILE A 154 -22.39 -21.85 -10.34
N HIS A 155 -22.14 -23.12 -10.65
CA HIS A 155 -22.05 -23.58 -12.05
C HIS A 155 -23.36 -23.50 -12.84
N GLN A 156 -24.51 -23.35 -12.16
CA GLN A 156 -25.82 -23.20 -12.79
C GLN A 156 -26.19 -21.74 -13.02
N LEU A 157 -25.42 -20.79 -12.48
CA LEU A 157 -25.68 -19.37 -12.65
C LEU A 157 -25.45 -18.97 -14.12
N PRO A 158 -26.34 -18.14 -14.71
CA PRO A 158 -26.16 -17.65 -16.06
C PRO A 158 -24.90 -16.78 -16.15
N THR A 159 -24.24 -16.76 -17.31
CA THR A 159 -23.03 -15.94 -17.53
C THR A 159 -23.42 -14.51 -17.89
N THR A 160 -23.78 -13.73 -16.88
CA THR A 160 -24.18 -12.32 -17.02
C THR A 160 -23.44 -11.44 -16.00
N PRO A 161 -23.43 -10.10 -16.17
CA PRO A 161 -22.83 -9.18 -15.19
C PRO A 161 -23.42 -9.34 -13.78
N GLU A 162 -24.73 -9.63 -13.68
CA GLU A 162 -25.45 -9.73 -12.41
C GLU A 162 -24.96 -10.90 -11.54
N THR A 163 -24.39 -11.95 -12.13
CA THR A 163 -23.88 -13.12 -11.39
C THR A 163 -22.36 -13.13 -11.27
N LEU A 164 -21.68 -12.13 -11.83
CA LEU A 164 -20.22 -12.09 -11.95
C LEU A 164 -19.52 -12.37 -10.63
N PHE A 165 -19.86 -11.60 -9.59
CA PHE A 165 -19.19 -11.68 -8.29
C PHE A 165 -19.38 -13.03 -7.60
N LEU A 166 -20.50 -13.72 -7.84
CA LEU A 166 -20.75 -15.09 -7.36
C LEU A 166 -19.91 -16.11 -8.15
N ARG A 167 -19.78 -15.93 -9.46
CA ARG A 167 -18.99 -16.85 -10.32
C ARG A 167 -17.49 -16.80 -10.03
N VAL A 168 -16.96 -15.69 -9.50
CA VAL A 168 -15.56 -15.59 -9.01
C VAL A 168 -15.29 -16.55 -7.83
N LEU A 169 -16.31 -16.87 -7.04
CA LEU A 169 -16.23 -17.87 -5.96
C LEU A 169 -16.37 -19.32 -6.48
N GLY A 170 -16.58 -19.49 -7.79
CA GLY A 170 -16.76 -20.79 -8.44
C GLY A 170 -15.46 -21.59 -8.56
N ARG A 171 -15.45 -22.57 -9.47
CA ARG A 171 -14.28 -23.42 -9.77
C ARG A 171 -14.07 -23.63 -11.25
N GLY A 172 -12.83 -23.96 -11.63
CA GLY A 172 -12.46 -24.38 -12.99
C GLY A 172 -12.78 -23.32 -14.04
N LYS A 173 -13.57 -23.70 -15.05
CA LYS A 173 -13.96 -22.78 -16.16
C LYS A 173 -14.81 -21.60 -15.68
N VAL A 174 -15.73 -21.82 -14.75
CA VAL A 174 -16.66 -20.78 -14.27
C VAL A 174 -15.89 -19.65 -13.58
N GLN A 175 -14.94 -20.03 -12.71
CA GLN A 175 -14.11 -19.08 -11.99
C GLN A 175 -13.22 -18.27 -12.92
N ARG A 176 -12.56 -18.92 -13.89
CA ARG A 176 -11.69 -18.22 -14.86
C ARG A 176 -12.44 -17.20 -15.69
N GLN A 177 -13.56 -17.60 -16.28
CA GLN A 177 -14.36 -16.70 -17.10
C GLN A 177 -14.88 -15.51 -16.30
N ALA A 178 -15.19 -15.70 -15.01
CA ALA A 178 -15.58 -14.62 -14.13
C ALA A 178 -14.41 -13.70 -13.79
N VAL A 179 -13.22 -14.25 -13.52
CA VAL A 179 -12.02 -13.44 -13.26
C VAL A 179 -11.63 -12.62 -14.50
N GLU A 180 -11.62 -13.21 -15.69
CA GLU A 180 -11.33 -12.50 -16.95
C GLU A 180 -12.33 -11.35 -17.18
N GLN A 181 -13.62 -11.58 -16.89
CA GLN A 181 -14.65 -10.53 -16.97
C GLN A 181 -14.45 -9.44 -15.91
N LEU A 182 -14.05 -9.81 -14.69
CA LEU A 182 -13.79 -8.89 -13.60
C LEU A 182 -12.60 -7.96 -13.93
N GLU A 183 -11.50 -8.51 -14.45
CA GLU A 183 -10.32 -7.75 -14.87
C GLU A 183 -10.65 -6.76 -15.99
N ALA A 184 -11.45 -7.19 -16.99
CA ALA A 184 -11.88 -6.30 -18.06
C ALA A 184 -12.71 -5.10 -17.55
N LEU A 185 -13.46 -5.26 -16.46
CA LEU A 185 -14.30 -4.21 -15.87
C LEU A 185 -13.51 -3.22 -15.02
N ALA A 186 -12.48 -3.67 -14.31
CA ALA A 186 -11.78 -2.81 -13.36
C ALA A 186 -10.89 -1.75 -13.98
N ASN A 187 -10.52 -1.90 -15.26
CA ASN A 187 -9.82 -0.86 -16.02
C ASN A 187 -10.54 0.50 -15.97
N ASN A 188 -11.84 0.53 -15.62
CA ASN A 188 -12.65 1.73 -15.49
C ASN A 188 -13.28 1.93 -14.10
N ASN A 189 -12.97 1.10 -13.09
CA ASN A 189 -13.66 1.15 -11.80
C ASN A 189 -12.70 1.01 -10.60
N PRO A 190 -12.38 2.11 -9.88
CA PRO A 190 -11.54 2.09 -8.69
C PRO A 190 -12.07 1.18 -7.56
N PHE A 191 -13.39 0.95 -7.49
CA PHE A 191 -13.98 0.02 -6.50
C PHE A 191 -13.43 -1.40 -6.64
N LEU A 192 -13.07 -1.82 -7.85
CA LEU A 192 -12.62 -3.19 -8.14
C LEU A 192 -11.11 -3.39 -7.97
N GLU A 193 -10.34 -2.34 -7.67
CA GLU A 193 -8.88 -2.41 -7.57
C GLU A 193 -8.43 -3.39 -6.46
N ASN A 194 -8.99 -3.24 -5.25
CA ASN A 194 -8.69 -4.14 -4.13
C ASN A 194 -9.20 -5.57 -4.38
N VAL A 195 -10.36 -5.70 -5.03
CA VAL A 195 -10.98 -7.00 -5.34
C VAL A 195 -10.09 -7.78 -6.30
N ILE A 196 -9.53 -7.11 -7.32
CA ILE A 196 -8.60 -7.72 -8.27
C ILE A 196 -7.29 -8.08 -7.62
N LYS A 197 -6.76 -7.21 -6.75
CA LYS A 197 -5.56 -7.52 -5.99
C LYS A 197 -5.71 -8.83 -5.21
N LEU A 198 -6.86 -9.07 -4.58
CA LEU A 198 -7.14 -10.34 -3.88
C LEU A 198 -7.13 -11.55 -4.83
N VAL A 199 -7.63 -11.38 -6.06
CA VAL A 199 -7.60 -12.42 -7.10
C VAL A 199 -6.15 -12.70 -7.53
N HIS A 200 -5.34 -11.66 -7.70
CA HIS A 200 -3.91 -11.80 -8.02
C HIS A 200 -3.11 -12.45 -6.90
N ASP A 201 -3.39 -12.10 -5.64
CA ASP A 201 -2.77 -12.72 -4.47
C ASP A 201 -3.13 -14.22 -4.41
N LEU A 202 -4.37 -14.60 -4.72
CA LEU A 202 -4.77 -16.00 -4.84
C LEU A 202 -3.93 -16.73 -5.90
N ILE A 203 -3.79 -16.15 -7.10
CA ILE A 203 -2.98 -16.73 -8.18
C ILE A 203 -1.52 -16.88 -7.75
N ALA A 204 -0.95 -15.85 -7.11
CA ALA A 204 0.43 -15.87 -6.63
C ALA A 204 0.68 -16.98 -5.61
N MET A 205 -0.24 -17.13 -4.63
CA MET A 205 -0.16 -18.17 -3.61
C MET A 205 -0.27 -19.57 -4.21
N LEU A 206 -1.19 -19.78 -5.15
CA LEU A 206 -1.35 -21.07 -5.82
C LEU A 206 -0.14 -21.41 -6.71
N SER A 207 0.42 -20.42 -7.42
CA SER A 207 1.60 -20.56 -8.28
C SER A 207 2.88 -20.90 -7.49
N ALA A 208 3.12 -20.18 -6.39
CA ALA A 208 4.26 -20.44 -5.51
C ALA A 208 4.25 -21.86 -4.93
N ARG A 209 3.05 -22.43 -4.75
CA ARG A 209 2.88 -23.81 -4.31
C ARG A 209 3.14 -24.81 -5.43
N GLN A 210 2.78 -24.50 -6.68
CA GLN A 210 3.01 -25.40 -7.82
C GLN A 210 4.51 -25.72 -7.99
N GLN A 211 5.35 -24.73 -7.70
CA GLN A 211 6.80 -24.87 -7.76
C GLN A 211 7.36 -25.72 -6.61
N LYS A 212 6.71 -25.72 -5.44
CA LYS A 212 7.15 -26.44 -4.23
C LYS A 212 6.57 -27.85 -4.12
N GLU A 213 5.33 -28.05 -4.56
CA GLU A 213 4.56 -29.28 -4.42
C GLU A 213 3.95 -29.65 -5.78
N LYS A 214 4.26 -30.83 -6.30
CA LYS A 214 3.70 -31.37 -7.56
C LYS A 214 2.22 -31.76 -7.46
N ASP A 215 1.57 -31.54 -6.31
CA ASP A 215 0.22 -31.99 -6.01
C ASP A 215 -0.72 -30.79 -5.84
N ILE A 216 -0.95 -30.09 -6.96
CA ILE A 216 -2.02 -29.09 -7.08
C ILE A 216 -3.15 -29.72 -7.90
N ASP A 217 -4.37 -29.44 -7.47
CA ASP A 217 -5.58 -29.84 -8.17
C ASP A 217 -5.59 -29.38 -9.63
N GLN A 218 -6.13 -30.22 -10.53
CA GLN A 218 -6.10 -29.94 -11.98
C GLN A 218 -6.82 -28.63 -12.34
N ASP A 219 -7.91 -28.28 -11.63
CA ASP A 219 -8.59 -27.02 -11.88
C ASP A 219 -7.74 -25.82 -11.45
N ASP A 220 -7.05 -25.92 -10.32
CA ASP A 220 -6.12 -24.88 -9.85
C ASP A 220 -4.92 -24.76 -10.82
N GLN A 221 -4.40 -25.86 -11.38
CA GLN A 221 -3.35 -25.81 -12.41
C GLN A 221 -3.83 -25.12 -13.70
N GLU A 222 -5.03 -25.47 -14.18
CA GLU A 222 -5.60 -24.84 -15.39
C GLU A 222 -5.99 -23.38 -15.15
N PHE A 223 -6.35 -23.03 -13.91
CA PHE A 223 -6.59 -21.67 -13.43
C PHE A 223 -5.30 -20.85 -13.46
N ILE A 224 -4.24 -21.34 -12.80
CA ILE A 224 -2.92 -20.72 -12.80
C ILE A 224 -2.39 -20.59 -14.22
N MET A 225 -2.37 -21.65 -15.03
CA MET A 225 -1.68 -21.62 -16.33
C MET A 225 -2.28 -20.60 -17.30
N LYS A 226 -3.62 -20.48 -17.37
CA LYS A 226 -4.27 -19.54 -18.29
C LYS A 226 -4.23 -18.11 -17.79
N LEU A 227 -4.46 -17.89 -16.49
CA LEU A 227 -4.34 -16.56 -15.91
C LEU A 227 -2.88 -16.14 -15.75
N SER A 228 -1.93 -17.07 -15.76
CA SER A 228 -0.49 -16.81 -15.71
C SER A 228 0.00 -16.04 -16.94
N GLU A 229 -0.61 -16.17 -18.11
CA GLU A 229 -0.20 -15.38 -19.28
C GLU A 229 -0.49 -13.89 -19.07
N MET A 230 -1.66 -13.55 -18.50
CA MET A 230 -1.99 -12.17 -18.11
C MET A 230 -1.24 -11.73 -16.84
N TYR A 231 -1.12 -12.60 -15.85
CA TYR A 231 -0.38 -12.32 -14.62
C TYR A 231 1.12 -12.10 -14.88
N GLN A 232 1.69 -12.77 -15.88
CA GLN A 232 3.07 -12.50 -16.32
C GLN A 232 3.21 -11.07 -16.86
N GLN A 233 2.22 -10.55 -17.60
CA GLN A 233 2.23 -9.17 -18.06
C GLN A 233 2.15 -8.19 -16.88
N LEU A 234 1.25 -8.42 -15.92
CA LEU A 234 1.14 -7.61 -14.71
C LEU A 234 2.41 -7.67 -13.83
N LEU A 235 3.03 -8.84 -13.68
CA LEU A 235 4.30 -8.97 -12.97
C LEU A 235 5.41 -8.18 -13.65
N GLU A 236 5.42 -8.14 -14.99
CA GLU A 236 6.37 -7.37 -15.75
C GLU A 236 6.15 -5.86 -15.55
N GLU A 237 4.88 -5.41 -15.57
CA GLU A 237 4.48 -4.03 -15.29
C GLU A 237 4.85 -3.60 -13.86
N LEU A 238 4.52 -4.40 -12.85
CA LEU A 238 4.87 -4.13 -11.44
C LEU A 238 6.39 -4.11 -11.22
N LYS A 239 7.13 -5.00 -11.89
CA LYS A 239 8.61 -4.97 -11.86
C LYS A 239 9.15 -3.70 -12.53
N GLU A 240 8.54 -3.26 -13.63
CA GLU A 240 8.92 -2.01 -14.28
C GLU A 240 8.64 -0.80 -13.40
N GLU A 241 7.48 -0.72 -12.76
CA GLU A 241 7.15 0.34 -11.79
C GLU A 241 8.14 0.37 -10.62
N GLN A 242 8.41 -0.78 -10.00
CA GLN A 242 9.40 -0.86 -8.90
C GLN A 242 10.80 -0.44 -9.37
N ARG A 243 11.18 -0.79 -10.60
CA ARG A 243 12.46 -0.39 -11.20
C ARG A 243 12.51 1.09 -11.56
N GLN A 244 11.37 1.71 -11.86
CA GLN A 244 11.27 3.15 -12.07
C GLN A 244 11.36 3.89 -10.74
N GLN A 245 10.61 3.45 -9.72
CA GLN A 245 10.67 4.01 -8.37
C GLN A 245 12.09 3.94 -7.80
N GLY A 246 12.73 2.77 -7.81
CA GLY A 246 14.11 2.63 -7.32
C GLY A 246 15.14 3.46 -8.11
N ARG A 247 14.90 3.71 -9.41
CA ARG A 247 15.74 4.64 -10.21
C ARG A 247 15.50 6.09 -9.85
N GLN A 248 14.28 6.45 -9.47
CA GLN A 248 13.92 7.81 -9.09
C GLN A 248 14.46 8.13 -7.69
N GLU A 249 14.25 7.23 -6.73
CA GLU A 249 14.82 7.32 -5.39
C GLU A 249 16.35 7.42 -5.43
N GLY A 250 17.03 6.52 -6.16
CA GLY A 250 18.49 6.57 -6.28
C GLY A 250 19.02 7.83 -6.98
N ARG A 251 18.25 8.45 -7.88
CA ARG A 251 18.60 9.75 -8.49
C ARG A 251 18.40 10.91 -7.53
N GLU A 252 17.35 10.88 -6.73
CA GLU A 252 17.10 11.92 -5.73
C GLU A 252 18.13 11.87 -4.60
N GLU A 253 18.41 10.68 -4.07
CA GLU A 253 19.47 10.46 -3.08
C GLU A 253 20.83 10.93 -3.62
N GLY A 254 21.25 10.43 -4.79
CA GLY A 254 22.54 10.84 -5.38
C GLY A 254 22.63 12.35 -5.68
N ARG A 255 21.52 13.01 -6.02
CA ARG A 255 21.50 14.46 -6.22
C ARG A 255 21.55 15.23 -4.90
N GLN A 256 20.94 14.71 -3.84
CA GLN A 256 21.02 15.33 -2.51
C GLN A 256 22.43 15.18 -1.93
N GLU A 257 23.00 13.98 -1.97
CA GLU A 257 24.36 13.71 -1.52
C GLU A 257 25.38 14.58 -2.26
N GLY A 258 25.37 14.55 -3.59
CA GLY A 258 26.31 15.36 -4.40
C GLY A 258 26.16 16.88 -4.18
N ARG A 259 24.95 17.38 -3.86
CA ARG A 259 24.75 18.79 -3.49
C ARG A 259 25.27 19.10 -2.09
N GLN A 260 25.18 18.17 -1.15
CA GLN A 260 25.70 18.37 0.20
C GLN A 260 27.22 18.35 0.20
N GLU A 261 27.83 17.35 -0.45
CA GLU A 261 29.28 17.23 -0.60
C GLU A 261 29.87 18.47 -1.29
N GLY A 262 29.36 18.84 -2.47
CA GLY A 262 29.86 20.03 -3.19
C GLY A 262 29.69 21.35 -2.42
N ARG A 263 28.66 21.46 -1.57
CA ARG A 263 28.51 22.64 -0.67
C ARG A 263 29.49 22.63 0.49
N GLN A 264 29.83 21.45 1.03
CA GLN A 264 30.79 21.34 2.12
C GLN A 264 32.21 21.62 1.61
N GLU A 265 32.59 21.02 0.50
CA GLU A 265 33.89 21.24 -0.16
C GLU A 265 34.06 22.73 -0.51
N GLY A 266 33.13 23.31 -1.26
CA GLY A 266 33.23 24.73 -1.64
C GLY A 266 33.22 25.71 -0.46
N ARG A 267 32.59 25.35 0.67
CA ARG A 267 32.67 26.16 1.91
C ARG A 267 34.00 26.01 2.63
N GLN A 268 34.62 24.83 2.59
CA GLN A 268 35.93 24.63 3.20
C GLN A 268 37.00 25.34 2.39
N GLU A 269 37.01 25.16 1.07
CA GLU A 269 37.96 25.82 0.17
C GLU A 269 37.84 27.34 0.28
N GLY A 270 36.63 27.91 0.13
CA GLY A 270 36.45 29.36 0.24
C GLY A 270 36.77 29.94 1.62
N ARG A 271 36.65 29.16 2.70
CA ARG A 271 37.10 29.59 4.04
C ARG A 271 38.62 29.57 4.17
N GLN A 272 39.29 28.59 3.60
CA GLN A 272 40.74 28.50 3.64
C GLN A 272 41.37 29.63 2.82
N GLU A 273 40.90 29.84 1.59
CA GLU A 273 41.35 30.93 0.74
C GLU A 273 41.11 32.29 1.40
N GLY A 274 39.89 32.56 1.88
CA GLY A 274 39.59 33.84 2.53
C GLY A 274 40.34 34.08 3.84
N GLN A 275 40.68 33.03 4.61
CA GLN A 275 41.53 33.16 5.80
C GLN A 275 42.98 33.45 5.43
N GLN A 276 43.48 32.86 4.35
CA GLN A 276 44.84 33.07 3.89
C GLN A 276 45.00 34.49 3.33
N GLU A 277 44.13 34.91 2.41
CA GLU A 277 44.12 36.28 1.87
C GLU A 277 43.96 37.32 2.98
N GLY A 278 43.04 37.10 3.93
CA GLY A 278 42.83 38.01 5.06
C GLY A 278 44.02 38.12 6.00
N ARG A 279 44.79 37.05 6.19
CA ARG A 279 46.05 37.09 6.96
C ARG A 279 47.13 37.85 6.22
N GLU A 280 47.31 37.59 4.92
CA GLU A 280 48.31 38.27 4.09
C GLU A 280 48.03 39.78 4.01
N GLU A 281 46.77 40.18 3.80
CA GLU A 281 46.38 41.59 3.84
C GLU A 281 46.60 42.22 5.23
N GLY A 282 46.26 41.50 6.30
CA GLY A 282 46.44 41.97 7.67
C GLY A 282 47.91 42.23 8.02
N GLU A 283 48.78 41.28 7.68
CA GLU A 283 50.23 41.42 7.88
C GLU A 283 50.81 42.58 7.08
N LEU A 284 50.35 42.78 5.83
CA LEU A 284 50.79 43.90 5.01
C LEU A 284 50.37 45.24 5.60
N ARG A 285 49.11 45.35 6.09
CA ARG A 285 48.60 46.56 6.75
C ARG A 285 49.36 46.86 8.04
N GLU A 286 49.64 45.85 8.88
CA GLU A 286 50.43 46.03 10.10
C GLU A 286 51.87 46.48 9.80
N ARG A 287 52.52 45.86 8.79
CA ARG A 287 53.87 46.26 8.37
C ARG A 287 53.90 47.71 7.90
N ARG A 288 52.92 48.12 7.08
CA ARG A 288 52.80 49.49 6.60
C ARG A 288 52.62 50.48 7.75
N ALA A 289 51.67 50.21 8.64
CA ALA A 289 51.42 51.06 9.81
C ALA A 289 52.64 51.19 10.73
N MET A 290 53.42 50.10 10.89
CA MET A 290 54.65 50.11 11.67
C MET A 290 55.73 51.00 11.01
N VAL A 291 55.93 50.89 9.70
CA VAL A 291 56.87 51.75 8.96
C VAL A 291 56.46 53.22 9.07
N GLU A 292 55.17 53.51 8.85
CA GLU A 292 54.61 54.86 8.99
C GLU A 292 54.83 55.42 10.40
N SER A 293 54.54 54.62 11.43
CA SER A 293 54.74 55.03 12.83
C SER A 293 56.21 55.35 13.15
N ILE A 294 57.16 54.51 12.71
CA ILE A 294 58.59 54.75 12.93
C ILE A 294 59.04 56.02 12.22
N LEU A 295 58.64 56.21 10.96
CA LEU A 295 58.97 57.42 10.19
C LEU A 295 58.38 58.66 10.85
N GLN A 296 57.15 58.58 11.35
CA GLN A 296 56.47 59.70 11.99
C GLN A 296 57.14 60.10 13.30
N VAL A 297 57.48 59.14 14.14
CA VAL A 297 58.20 59.38 15.41
C VAL A 297 59.58 59.99 15.17
N ARG A 298 60.27 59.58 14.10
CA ARG A 298 61.64 60.03 13.83
C ARG A 298 61.75 61.34 13.07
N PHE A 299 60.82 61.62 12.15
CA PHE A 299 60.94 62.72 11.19
C PHE A 299 59.76 63.70 11.21
N GLY A 300 58.75 63.48 12.06
CA GLY A 300 57.54 64.30 12.09
C GLY A 300 56.52 63.86 11.06
N GLU A 301 55.80 64.80 10.43
CA GLU A 301 54.80 64.42 9.41
C GLU A 301 55.44 63.72 8.20
N ILE A 302 54.78 62.67 7.71
CA ILE A 302 55.22 61.91 6.53
C ILE A 302 54.91 62.76 5.30
N ASP A 303 55.93 63.45 4.80
CA ASP A 303 55.85 64.21 3.56
C ASP A 303 55.78 63.30 2.31
N PRO A 304 55.44 63.83 1.13
CA PRO A 304 55.36 63.02 -0.09
C PRO A 304 56.67 62.30 -0.47
N GLN A 305 57.84 62.80 -0.07
CA GLN A 305 59.11 62.13 -0.35
C GLN A 305 59.25 60.87 0.51
N LEU A 306 58.91 60.96 1.80
CA LEU A 306 58.90 59.80 2.70
C LEU A 306 57.76 58.82 2.39
N ALA A 307 56.64 59.27 1.84
CA ALA A 307 55.55 58.39 1.42
C ALA A 307 55.99 57.43 0.30
N THR A 308 56.81 57.89 -0.65
CA THR A 308 57.27 57.07 -1.80
C THR A 308 58.14 55.90 -1.41
N ILE A 309 58.82 55.97 -0.25
CA ILE A 309 59.71 54.90 0.20
C ILE A 309 58.99 53.81 0.99
N ILE A 310 57.78 54.07 1.51
CA ILE A 310 57.04 53.14 2.37
C ILE A 310 56.78 51.83 1.64
N ASP A 311 56.27 51.90 0.40
CA ASP A 311 55.94 50.71 -0.39
C ASP A 311 57.20 49.87 -0.73
N GLN A 312 58.37 50.49 -0.86
CA GLN A 312 59.63 49.75 -1.04
C GLN A 312 60.15 49.16 0.29
N VAL A 313 59.98 49.87 1.39
CA VAL A 313 60.44 49.43 2.72
C VAL A 313 59.62 48.24 3.24
N ILE A 314 58.31 48.20 3.01
CA ILE A 314 57.44 47.09 3.45
C ILE A 314 57.67 45.77 2.70
N THR A 315 58.34 45.80 1.53
CA THR A 315 58.72 44.60 0.77
C THR A 315 59.90 43.84 1.39
N ILE A 316 60.64 44.50 2.27
CA ILE A 316 61.78 43.94 2.99
C ILE A 316 61.29 43.37 4.33
N SER A 317 62.02 42.39 4.89
CA SER A 317 61.64 41.77 6.17
C SER A 317 61.67 42.78 7.32
N ARG A 318 60.86 42.52 8.36
CA ARG A 318 60.74 43.39 9.54
C ARG A 318 62.07 43.56 10.26
N GLU A 319 62.84 42.49 10.32
CA GLU A 319 64.15 42.39 10.96
C GLU A 319 65.19 43.28 10.24
N GLU A 320 65.00 43.49 8.94
CA GLU A 320 65.88 44.30 8.12
C GLU A 320 65.46 45.77 8.08
N PHE A 321 64.18 46.08 7.89
CA PHE A 321 63.79 47.50 7.80
C PHE A 321 63.81 48.22 9.15
N THR A 322 63.52 47.55 10.27
CA THR A 322 63.47 48.20 11.60
C THR A 322 64.79 48.89 11.97
N PRO A 323 65.96 48.23 11.94
CA PRO A 323 67.23 48.90 12.24
C PRO A 323 67.62 49.95 11.20
N LEU A 324 67.23 49.78 9.93
CA LEU A 324 67.48 50.78 8.88
C LEU A 324 66.69 52.07 9.13
N LEU A 325 65.40 51.95 9.46
CA LEU A 325 64.55 53.10 9.77
C LEU A 325 64.99 53.81 11.06
N LEU A 326 65.51 53.09 12.05
CA LEU A 326 65.95 53.68 13.33
C LEU A 326 67.35 54.31 13.28
N ASN A 327 68.25 53.79 12.45
CA ASN A 327 69.66 54.22 12.48
C ASN A 327 70.05 55.16 11.32
N LEU A 328 69.37 55.08 10.17
CA LEU A 328 69.71 55.91 9.02
C LEU A 328 69.16 57.34 9.15
N SER A 329 69.82 58.29 8.50
CA SER A 329 69.30 59.65 8.36
C SER A 329 68.19 59.71 7.31
N ARG A 330 67.36 60.75 7.34
CA ARG A 330 66.31 60.98 6.32
C ARG A 330 66.88 60.96 4.89
N ALA A 331 68.05 61.58 4.69
CA ALA A 331 68.70 61.65 3.37
C ALA A 331 69.20 60.27 2.90
N ASP A 332 69.71 59.45 3.81
CA ASP A 332 70.19 58.10 3.49
C ASP A 332 69.04 57.12 3.22
N LEU A 333 67.91 57.26 3.93
CA LEU A 333 66.70 56.49 3.66
C LEU A 333 66.13 56.81 2.28
N LEU A 334 66.02 58.09 1.94
CA LEU A 334 65.58 58.52 0.61
C LEU A 334 66.57 58.05 -0.47
N LYS A 335 67.88 58.17 -0.27
CA LYS A 335 68.87 57.69 -1.25
C LYS A 335 68.79 56.17 -1.49
N ARG A 336 68.39 55.40 -0.48
CA ARG A 336 68.34 53.94 -0.52
C ARG A 336 67.02 53.39 -1.07
N PHE A 337 65.90 54.02 -0.74
CA PHE A 337 64.55 53.51 -1.02
C PHE A 337 63.70 54.45 -1.89
N ALA A 338 64.14 55.68 -2.18
CA ALA A 338 63.51 56.51 -3.19
C ALA A 338 64.14 56.16 -4.54
N LYS A 339 63.60 55.12 -5.18
CA LYS A 339 63.84 54.78 -6.57
C LYS A 339 62.56 54.89 -7.36
#